data_AF-A0A341BZB1-F1
#
_entry.id   AF-A0A341BZB1-F1
#
_cell.length_a   1.000
_cell.length_b   1.000
_cell.length_c   1.000
_cell.angle_alpha   90.00
_cell.angle_beta   90.00
_cell.angle_gamma   90.00
#
_symmetry.space_group_name_H-M   'P 1'
#
loop_
_entity.id
_entity.type
_entity.pdbx_description
1 polymer ?
#
loop_
_entity_poly.entity_id
_entity_poly.type
_entity_poly.pdbx_seq_one_letter_code
_entity_poly.pdbx_strand_id
1 'polypeptide(L)'
;MDVQCPALLGQRWLGAPEVGKNVWAQAITEECLPPPTPVCLCSVFLRLSSMERPLTVLRVSLHHPTPGPATFANVPPQLEHDTSPLLVGRGPDAHLRLQLPRLSRRHLSLEPYLEKGGARLAFNLKVLSRKGYVWVNGLTLRFLEQMPLSTVNRVAFSGMQMVVHIEGGTSLEAFVCCFQLSPSPLIYRLQAEETDEWEIIPQKQPPSGSGKQAPGHLGFLDSPSQPRPGGAPEIQLQREPPDGALC
;
A
#
# COMPACT_ATOMS: atom_id res chain seq x y z
N MET A 1 -55.21 8.11 -11.54
CA MET A 1 -54.66 6.77 -11.28
C MET A 1 -53.74 6.90 -10.09
N ASP A 2 -54.34 6.72 -8.92
CA ASP A 2 -53.72 6.58 -7.62
C ASP A 2 -52.86 5.32 -7.53
N VAL A 3 -51.82 5.35 -6.69
CA VAL A 3 -51.45 4.41 -5.60
C VAL A 3 -50.12 4.99 -5.04
N GLN A 4 -50.11 5.83 -4.00
CA GLN A 4 -50.42 5.64 -2.58
C GLN A 4 -49.31 4.95 -1.77
N CYS A 5 -48.54 5.77 -1.05
CA CYS A 5 -47.70 5.39 0.08
C CYS A 5 -48.57 5.25 1.34
N PRO A 6 -48.32 4.30 2.26
CA PRO A 6 -48.90 4.34 3.58
C PRO A 6 -47.94 4.95 4.60
N ALA A 7 -48.34 6.09 5.15
CA ALA A 7 -48.02 6.50 6.50
C ALA A 7 -49.04 5.88 7.46
N LEU A 8 -48.61 5.31 8.57
CA LEU A 8 -49.48 5.13 9.74
C LEU A 8 -48.73 5.56 11.01
N LEU A 9 -49.16 6.73 11.48
CA LEU A 9 -48.86 7.34 12.75
C LEU A 9 -49.91 6.85 13.77
N GLY A 10 -49.46 6.56 14.99
CA GLY A 10 -50.20 6.92 16.20
C GLY A 10 -51.15 5.88 16.79
N GLN A 11 -50.73 5.26 17.90
CA GLN A 11 -51.63 4.91 19.01
C GLN A 11 -50.87 5.07 20.36
N ARG A 12 -51.34 6.01 21.19
CA ARG A 12 -51.09 6.25 22.63
C ARG A 12 -52.42 6.90 23.07
N TRP A 13 -53.17 6.53 24.11
CA TRP A 13 -52.95 5.82 25.36
C TRP A 13 -54.29 5.27 25.92
N LEU A 14 -54.19 4.28 26.82
CA LEU A 14 -54.92 4.08 28.09
C LEU A 14 -56.45 4.16 28.12
N GLY A 15 -57.07 2.97 28.18
CA GLY A 15 -58.18 2.72 29.10
C GLY A 15 -57.63 2.25 30.47
N ALA A 16 -58.23 2.72 31.55
CA ALA A 16 -57.92 2.35 32.94
C ALA A 16 -58.87 1.21 33.42
N PRO A 17 -58.79 0.74 34.69
CA PRO A 17 -58.41 -0.63 35.04
C PRO A 17 -59.61 -1.51 35.43
N GLU A 18 -59.50 -2.82 35.21
CA GLU A 18 -60.34 -3.83 35.87
C GLU A 18 -59.50 -4.64 36.86
N VAL A 19 -60.03 -4.70 38.08
CA VAL A 19 -59.46 -5.30 39.28
C VAL A 19 -59.55 -6.82 39.22
N GLY A 20 -58.45 -7.49 39.57
CA GLY A 20 -58.56 -8.79 40.24
C GLY A 20 -57.55 -9.83 39.81
N LYS A 21 -56.84 -10.35 40.83
CA LYS A 21 -56.15 -11.64 40.90
C LYS A 21 -54.67 -11.63 40.53
N ASN A 22 -53.93 -11.25 41.56
CA ASN A 22 -52.65 -11.79 42.02
C ASN A 22 -52.28 -13.15 41.40
N VAL A 23 -51.31 -13.15 40.48
CA VAL A 23 -50.42 -14.28 40.26
C VAL A 23 -49.02 -13.71 40.19
N TRP A 24 -48.17 -14.11 41.14
CA TRP A 24 -46.75 -13.86 41.11
C TRP A 24 -46.15 -14.63 39.93
N ALA A 25 -45.77 -13.92 38.87
CA ALA A 25 -44.89 -14.44 37.83
C ALA A 25 -43.64 -13.56 37.81
N GLN A 26 -42.51 -14.19 38.15
CA GLN A 26 -41.18 -13.60 38.17
C GLN A 26 -40.85 -13.06 36.77
N ALA A 27 -40.59 -11.76 36.69
CA ALA A 27 -40.01 -11.16 35.49
C ALA A 27 -38.54 -11.57 35.43
N ILE A 28 -38.23 -12.54 34.57
CA ILE A 28 -36.86 -12.79 34.11
C ILE A 28 -36.53 -11.62 33.18
N THR A 29 -35.65 -10.74 33.64
CA THR A 29 -34.97 -9.76 32.80
C THR A 29 -34.13 -10.51 31.76
N GLU A 30 -34.69 -10.68 30.57
CA GLU A 30 -33.91 -10.96 29.37
C GLU A 30 -33.05 -9.73 29.08
N GLU A 31 -31.80 -9.77 29.56
CA GLU A 31 -30.73 -8.91 29.05
C GLU A 31 -30.69 -9.04 27.53
N CYS A 32 -30.82 -7.91 26.82
CA CYS A 32 -30.53 -7.81 25.41
C CYS A 32 -29.05 -8.14 25.17
N LEU A 33 -28.75 -9.42 24.98
CA LEU A 33 -27.47 -9.85 24.41
C LEU A 33 -27.38 -9.27 22.98
N PRO A 34 -26.26 -8.62 22.62
CA PRO A 34 -26.06 -8.13 21.26
C PRO A 34 -26.05 -9.32 20.29
N PRO A 35 -26.51 -9.15 19.03
CA PRO A 35 -26.48 -10.20 18.05
C PRO A 35 -25.03 -10.70 17.87
N PRO A 36 -24.81 -12.01 17.71
CA PRO A 36 -23.47 -12.52 17.44
C PRO A 36 -22.98 -11.87 16.15
N THR A 37 -21.91 -11.07 16.27
CA THR A 37 -21.18 -10.56 15.12
C THR A 37 -20.84 -11.75 14.23
N PRO A 38 -21.02 -11.67 12.90
CA PRO A 38 -20.65 -12.75 12.01
C PRO A 38 -19.14 -12.93 12.12
N VAL A 39 -18.73 -13.91 12.91
CA VAL A 39 -17.36 -14.41 12.90
C VAL A 39 -17.11 -14.84 11.47
N CYS A 40 -16.24 -14.12 10.77
CA CYS A 40 -15.97 -14.33 9.35
C CYS A 40 -15.68 -15.82 9.12
N LEU A 41 -16.57 -16.50 8.39
CA LEU A 41 -16.46 -17.93 8.07
C LEU A 41 -15.12 -18.29 7.41
N CYS A 42 -14.40 -17.32 6.81
CA CYS A 42 -13.03 -17.48 6.32
C CYS A 42 -12.05 -17.96 7.40
N SER A 43 -12.18 -17.52 8.66
CA SER A 43 -11.28 -17.95 9.74
C SER A 43 -11.57 -19.35 10.26
N VAL A 44 -12.79 -19.85 10.07
CA VAL A 44 -13.21 -21.17 10.56
C VAL A 44 -12.92 -22.25 9.52
N PHE A 45 -13.06 -21.95 8.22
CA PHE A 45 -12.88 -22.94 7.17
C PHE A 45 -11.42 -23.40 6.95
N LEU A 46 -10.44 -22.58 7.33
CA LEU A 46 -9.01 -22.95 7.29
C LEU A 46 -8.58 -23.86 8.46
N ARG A 47 -9.48 -24.21 9.40
CA ARG A 47 -9.14 -24.95 10.62
C ARG A 47 -9.54 -26.42 10.65
N LEU A 48 -10.20 -26.98 9.63
CA LEU A 48 -10.84 -28.31 9.74
C LEU A 48 -10.55 -29.33 8.63
N SER A 49 -9.39 -29.27 7.95
CA SER A 49 -8.91 -30.39 7.10
C SER A 49 -7.70 -31.13 7.73
N SER A 50 -7.96 -32.37 8.15
CA SER A 50 -7.07 -33.54 8.22
C SER A 50 -5.56 -33.35 7.98
N MET A 51 -4.70 -33.60 8.99
CA MET A 51 -3.22 -33.79 8.93
C MET A 51 -2.37 -32.75 8.19
N GLU A 52 -2.99 -31.73 7.61
CA GLU A 52 -2.35 -30.69 6.84
C GLU A 52 -1.79 -29.63 7.78
N ARG A 53 -0.54 -29.21 7.56
CA ARG A 53 0.08 -28.17 8.38
C ARG A 53 -0.66 -26.85 8.12
N PRO A 54 -1.17 -26.14 9.14
CA PRO A 54 -1.82 -24.85 8.96
C PRO A 54 -0.97 -23.88 8.14
N LEU A 55 -1.54 -23.33 7.07
CA LEU A 55 -0.89 -22.32 6.23
C LEU A 55 -0.73 -21.00 6.99
N THR A 56 0.34 -20.26 6.70
CA THR A 56 0.44 -18.88 7.15
C THR A 56 -0.55 -18.03 6.37
N VAL A 57 -1.26 -17.10 7.03
CA VAL A 57 -2.29 -16.28 6.39
C VAL A 57 -1.89 -14.80 6.42
N LEU A 58 -1.85 -14.18 5.24
CA LEU A 58 -1.70 -12.75 5.05
C LEU A 58 -3.07 -12.12 4.83
N ARG A 59 -3.63 -11.43 5.83
CA ARG A 59 -4.81 -10.59 5.63
C ARG A 59 -4.39 -9.23 5.12
N VAL A 60 -4.77 -8.91 3.90
CA VAL A 60 -4.39 -7.69 3.20
C VAL A 60 -5.61 -6.81 3.05
N SER A 61 -5.66 -5.72 3.82
CA SER A 61 -6.68 -4.67 3.65
C SER A 61 -6.15 -3.58 2.73
N LEU A 62 -6.96 -3.14 1.76
CA LEU A 62 -6.60 -2.13 0.77
C LEU A 62 -7.57 -0.95 0.82
N HIS A 63 -7.04 0.26 0.71
CA HIS A 63 -7.82 1.47 0.57
C HIS A 63 -7.17 2.42 -0.43
N HIS A 64 -8.00 3.09 -1.22
CA HIS A 64 -7.62 4.24 -2.02
C HIS A 64 -8.66 5.33 -1.78
N PRO A 65 -8.28 6.59 -1.57
CA PRO A 65 -9.24 7.65 -1.25
C PRO A 65 -10.19 7.97 -2.42
N THR A 66 -9.71 7.82 -3.65
CA THR A 66 -10.48 8.11 -4.88
C THR A 66 -10.32 6.96 -5.88
N PRO A 67 -10.81 5.75 -5.56
CA PRO A 67 -10.60 4.59 -6.43
C PRO A 67 -11.34 4.79 -7.74
N GLY A 68 -10.66 4.57 -8.86
CA GLY A 68 -11.33 4.50 -10.15
C GLY A 68 -12.13 3.20 -10.27
N PRO A 69 -13.09 3.10 -11.20
CA PRO A 69 -13.93 1.91 -11.37
C PRO A 69 -13.14 0.61 -11.56
N ALA A 70 -11.96 0.69 -12.19
CA ALA A 70 -11.12 -0.46 -12.48
C ALA A 70 -10.05 -0.75 -11.41
N THR A 71 -9.84 0.13 -10.41
CA THR A 71 -8.68 0.07 -9.51
C THR A 71 -8.51 -1.29 -8.85
N PHE A 72 -9.61 -1.89 -8.39
CA PHE A 72 -9.63 -3.17 -7.69
C PHE A 72 -10.23 -4.33 -8.51
N ALA A 73 -10.51 -4.12 -9.81
CA ALA A 73 -11.26 -5.09 -10.62
C ALA A 73 -10.59 -6.47 -10.76
N ASN A 74 -9.28 -6.56 -10.52
CA ASN A 74 -8.50 -7.79 -10.64
C ASN A 74 -7.96 -8.29 -9.28
N VAL A 75 -8.50 -7.79 -8.17
CA VAL A 75 -8.10 -8.24 -6.84
C VAL A 75 -8.90 -9.51 -6.50
N PRO A 76 -8.26 -10.69 -6.42
CA PRO A 76 -8.97 -11.89 -5.99
C PRO A 76 -9.36 -11.77 -4.51
N PRO A 77 -10.46 -12.39 -4.04
CA PRO A 77 -10.80 -12.39 -2.62
C PRO A 77 -9.78 -13.19 -1.78
N GLN A 78 -9.25 -14.27 -2.36
CA GLN A 78 -8.25 -15.13 -1.74
C GLN A 78 -7.29 -15.67 -2.81
N LEU A 79 -6.03 -15.88 -2.41
CA LEU A 79 -5.00 -16.47 -3.24
C LEU A 79 -4.13 -17.37 -2.38
N GLU A 80 -4.08 -18.66 -2.69
CA GLU A 80 -3.04 -19.54 -2.17
C GLU A 80 -1.76 -19.35 -3.00
N HIS A 81 -0.62 -19.27 -2.34
CA HIS A 81 0.65 -18.93 -2.96
C HIS A 81 1.75 -19.82 -2.38
N ASP A 82 2.69 -20.23 -3.24
CA ASP A 82 3.88 -20.97 -2.82
C ASP A 82 4.88 -20.05 -2.09
N THR A 83 6.11 -20.51 -1.86
CA THR A 83 7.16 -19.69 -1.24
C THR A 83 7.86 -18.72 -2.20
N SER A 84 7.32 -18.49 -3.41
CA SER A 84 7.85 -17.46 -4.29
C SER A 84 7.40 -16.05 -3.87
N PRO A 85 8.10 -14.98 -4.29
CA PRO A 85 7.69 -13.61 -3.99
C PRO A 85 6.28 -13.24 -4.50
N LEU A 86 5.40 -12.79 -3.61
CA LEU A 86 4.09 -12.27 -3.98
C LEU A 86 4.22 -10.87 -4.58
N LEU A 87 4.17 -10.78 -5.91
CA LEU A 87 4.22 -9.52 -6.65
C LEU A 87 2.94 -8.68 -6.56
N VAL A 88 3.12 -7.38 -6.25
CA VAL A 88 2.08 -6.35 -6.28
C VAL A 88 2.43 -5.31 -7.35
N GLY A 89 1.47 -4.95 -8.20
CA GLY A 89 1.70 -3.97 -9.26
C GLY A 89 0.55 -3.86 -10.26
N ARG A 90 0.79 -3.20 -11.40
CA ARG A 90 -0.20 -3.11 -12.50
C ARG A 90 0.03 -4.12 -13.64
N GLY A 91 1.19 -4.78 -13.63
CA GLY A 91 1.62 -5.69 -14.69
C GLY A 91 0.76 -6.95 -14.76
N PRO A 92 0.74 -7.65 -15.90
CA PRO A 92 0.03 -8.92 -16.03
C PRO A 92 0.68 -10.05 -15.19
N ASP A 93 1.94 -9.86 -14.80
CA ASP A 93 2.74 -10.76 -13.99
C ASP A 93 2.61 -10.49 -12.47
N ALA A 94 1.81 -9.50 -12.06
CA ALA A 94 1.54 -9.24 -10.65
C ALA A 94 0.38 -10.11 -10.16
N HIS A 95 0.55 -10.76 -9.00
CA HIS A 95 -0.51 -11.56 -8.37
C HIS A 95 -1.59 -10.66 -7.76
N LEU A 96 -1.19 -9.58 -7.07
CA LEU A 96 -2.09 -8.52 -6.67
C LEU A 96 -2.04 -7.38 -7.68
N ARG A 97 -2.98 -7.41 -8.64
CA ARG A 97 -3.02 -6.45 -9.74
C ARG A 97 -3.95 -5.27 -9.46
N LEU A 98 -3.36 -4.08 -9.35
CA LEU A 98 -4.07 -2.81 -9.10
C LEU A 98 -4.00 -1.91 -10.33
N GLN A 99 -5.15 -1.44 -10.82
CA GLN A 99 -5.23 -0.55 -11.99
C GLN A 99 -5.09 0.92 -11.57
N LEU A 100 -3.85 1.34 -11.38
CA LEU A 100 -3.50 2.71 -11.00
C LEU A 100 -2.49 3.29 -12.00
N PRO A 101 -2.72 4.48 -12.57
CA PRO A 101 -1.85 5.05 -13.59
C PRO A 101 -0.39 5.23 -13.14
N ARG A 102 -0.18 5.59 -11.86
CA ARG A 102 1.15 5.87 -11.30
C ARG A 102 1.87 4.62 -10.81
N LEU A 103 1.18 3.48 -10.72
CA LEU A 103 1.75 2.25 -10.19
C LEU A 103 2.69 1.59 -11.21
N SER A 104 3.79 1.04 -10.73
CA SER A 104 4.73 0.29 -11.58
C SER A 104 4.19 -1.08 -11.95
N ARG A 105 4.69 -1.67 -13.04
CA ARG A 105 4.29 -3.03 -13.46
C ARG A 105 4.54 -4.05 -12.35
N ARG A 106 5.74 -3.99 -11.76
CA ARG A 106 6.10 -4.57 -10.47
C ARG A 106 6.42 -3.43 -9.54
N HIS A 107 5.68 -3.28 -8.45
CA HIS A 107 5.83 -2.16 -7.54
C HIS A 107 6.53 -2.57 -6.25
N LEU A 108 6.09 -3.68 -5.65
CA LEU A 108 6.72 -4.29 -4.50
C LEU A 108 6.47 -5.81 -4.51
N SER A 109 7.22 -6.54 -3.70
CA SER A 109 7.02 -7.96 -3.40
C SER A 109 6.87 -8.18 -1.89
N LEU A 110 6.06 -9.17 -1.51
CA LEU A 110 6.14 -9.81 -0.20
C LEU A 110 6.95 -11.10 -0.37
N GLU A 111 8.12 -11.15 0.26
CA GLU A 111 9.10 -12.22 0.09
C GLU A 111 9.09 -13.10 1.35
N PRO A 112 8.52 -14.32 1.27
CA PRO A 112 8.58 -15.24 2.39
C PRO A 112 10.02 -15.70 2.63
N TYR A 113 10.38 -15.88 3.89
CA TYR A 113 11.66 -16.44 4.29
C TYR A 113 11.53 -17.24 5.59
N LEU A 114 12.51 -18.09 5.86
CA LEU A 114 12.61 -18.83 7.11
C LEU A 114 13.71 -18.23 7.97
N GLU A 115 13.36 -17.83 9.20
CA GLU A 115 14.35 -17.44 10.20
C GLU A 115 15.18 -18.65 10.63
N LYS A 116 16.43 -18.42 11.03
CA LYS A 116 17.29 -19.51 11.51
C LYS A 116 16.68 -20.14 12.76
N GLY A 117 16.30 -21.42 12.67
CA GLY A 117 15.60 -22.13 13.74
C GLY A 117 14.11 -21.79 13.87
N GLY A 118 13.56 -21.01 12.93
CA GLY A 118 12.14 -20.70 12.87
C GLY A 118 11.30 -21.90 12.43
N ALA A 119 10.07 -21.98 12.92
CA ALA A 119 9.09 -23.00 12.56
C ALA A 119 7.92 -22.42 11.75
N ARG A 120 8.02 -21.17 11.29
CA ARG A 120 6.98 -20.42 10.59
C ARG A 120 7.60 -19.56 9.50
N LEU A 121 6.80 -19.25 8.48
CA LEU A 121 7.19 -18.28 7.46
C LEU A 121 7.18 -16.86 8.05
N ALA A 122 8.29 -16.16 7.85
CA ALA A 122 8.41 -14.71 8.03
C ALA A 122 8.40 -14.04 6.65
N PHE A 123 8.23 -12.72 6.59
CA PHE A 123 8.08 -12.00 5.32
C PHE A 123 8.89 -10.72 5.31
N ASN A 124 9.56 -10.44 4.19
CA ASN A 124 10.10 -9.12 3.89
C ASN A 124 9.20 -8.43 2.87
N LEU A 125 9.08 -7.11 2.96
CA LEU A 125 8.61 -6.30 1.85
C LEU A 125 9.81 -5.76 1.11
N LYS A 126 9.85 -5.94 -0.21
CA LYS A 126 10.89 -5.37 -1.07
C LYS A 126 10.31 -4.46 -2.12
N VAL A 127 10.92 -3.30 -2.32
CA VAL A 127 10.48 -2.33 -3.31
C VAL A 127 11.07 -2.67 -4.67
N LEU A 128 10.22 -2.87 -5.67
CA LEU A 128 10.61 -3.18 -7.05
C LEU A 128 10.42 -1.98 -7.98
N SER A 129 9.76 -0.92 -7.51
CA SER A 129 9.57 0.29 -8.27
C SER A 129 10.80 1.18 -8.25
N ARG A 130 11.17 1.68 -9.44
CA ARG A 130 12.10 2.82 -9.59
C ARG A 130 11.38 4.17 -9.54
N LYS A 131 10.05 4.16 -9.49
CA LYS A 131 9.19 5.35 -9.57
C LYS A 131 8.55 5.58 -8.20
N GLY A 132 9.14 6.49 -7.44
CA GLY A 132 8.68 6.83 -6.10
C GLY A 132 9.22 5.91 -5.02
N TYR A 133 8.61 6.03 -3.85
CA TYR A 133 8.99 5.36 -2.61
C TYR A 133 7.79 4.60 -2.03
N VAL A 134 8.08 3.61 -1.19
CA VAL A 134 7.07 2.88 -0.43
C VAL A 134 7.29 3.18 1.05
N TRP A 135 6.23 3.61 1.74
CA TRP A 135 6.28 3.82 3.17
C TRP A 135 5.83 2.54 3.87
N VAL A 136 6.61 2.03 4.82
CA VAL A 136 6.30 0.84 5.61
C VAL A 136 6.55 1.14 7.08
N ASN A 137 5.51 1.08 7.92
CA ASN A 137 5.60 1.33 9.37
C ASN A 137 6.29 2.66 9.75
N GLY A 138 6.15 3.69 8.91
CA GLY A 138 6.79 5.00 9.13
C GLY A 138 8.19 5.14 8.53
N LEU A 139 8.75 4.09 7.95
CA LEU A 139 10.03 4.12 7.24
C LEU A 139 9.81 4.20 5.73
N THR A 140 10.66 4.94 5.03
CA THR A 140 10.59 5.11 3.57
C THR A 140 11.59 4.20 2.90
N LEU A 141 11.11 3.34 2.00
CA LEU A 141 11.92 2.42 1.21
C LEU A 141 12.00 2.86 -0.26
N ARG A 142 13.21 2.78 -0.83
CA ARG A 142 13.56 3.06 -2.22
C ARG A 142 13.78 1.77 -3.02
N PHE A 143 14.08 1.91 -4.30
CA PHE A 143 14.29 0.78 -5.21
C PHE A 143 15.27 -0.26 -4.64
N LEU A 144 14.82 -1.52 -4.59
CA LEU A 144 15.50 -2.71 -4.05
C LEU A 144 15.76 -2.70 -2.54
N GLU A 145 15.37 -1.66 -1.81
CA GLU A 145 15.37 -1.71 -0.35
C GLU A 145 14.28 -2.69 0.13
N GLN A 146 14.58 -3.35 1.24
CA GLN A 146 13.73 -4.36 1.84
C GLN A 146 13.61 -4.14 3.34
N MET A 147 12.46 -4.54 3.90
CA MET A 147 12.21 -4.43 5.34
C MET A 147 11.45 -5.65 5.85
N PRO A 148 11.88 -6.25 6.98
CA PRO A 148 11.14 -7.33 7.61
C PRO A 148 9.78 -6.83 8.10
N LEU A 149 8.78 -7.66 7.90
CA LEU A 149 7.42 -7.40 8.31
C LEU A 149 7.15 -8.01 9.68
N SER A 150 6.44 -7.25 10.51
CA SER A 150 5.94 -7.68 11.81
C SER A 150 4.54 -8.31 11.68
N THR A 151 3.85 -8.56 12.78
CA THR A 151 2.46 -9.06 12.76
C THR A 151 1.52 -8.10 12.04
N VAL A 152 1.69 -6.79 12.17
CA VAL A 152 0.82 -5.78 11.55
C VAL A 152 1.67 -4.73 10.86
N ASN A 153 1.47 -4.54 9.56
CA ASN A 153 2.29 -3.63 8.78
C ASN A 153 1.43 -2.65 8.00
N ARG A 154 1.74 -1.36 8.16
CA ARG A 154 1.08 -0.24 7.48
C ARG A 154 1.95 0.16 6.29
N VAL A 155 1.40 0.04 5.10
CA VAL A 155 2.10 0.31 3.85
C VAL A 155 1.37 1.39 3.06
N ALA A 156 2.11 2.39 2.55
CA ALA A 156 1.55 3.41 1.67
C ALA A 156 2.41 3.61 0.43
N PHE A 157 1.78 3.67 -0.74
CA PHE A 157 2.47 3.83 -2.02
C PHE A 157 1.51 4.31 -3.11
N SER A 158 1.94 5.19 -4.02
CA SER A 158 1.13 5.63 -5.17
C SER A 158 -0.31 6.10 -4.82
N GLY A 159 -0.53 6.65 -3.62
CA GLY A 159 -1.86 7.05 -3.12
C GLY A 159 -2.69 5.91 -2.50
N MET A 160 -2.21 4.67 -2.58
CA MET A 160 -2.78 3.50 -1.91
C MET A 160 -2.35 3.43 -0.46
N GLN A 161 -3.28 2.94 0.36
CA GLN A 161 -3.01 2.45 1.71
C GLN A 161 -3.24 0.94 1.71
N MET A 162 -2.33 0.22 2.34
CA MET A 162 -2.39 -1.23 2.49
C MET A 162 -2.02 -1.58 3.93
N VAL A 163 -2.76 -2.48 4.55
CA VAL A 163 -2.40 -3.07 5.84
C VAL A 163 -2.27 -4.57 5.66
N VAL A 164 -1.12 -5.11 6.07
CA VAL A 164 -0.84 -6.55 6.03
C VAL A 164 -0.80 -7.07 7.46
N HIS A 165 -1.73 -7.96 7.80
CA HIS A 165 -1.75 -8.69 9.07
C HIS A 165 -1.31 -10.15 8.83
N ILE A 166 -0.27 -10.58 9.55
CA ILE A 166 0.34 -11.91 9.38
C ILE A 166 -0.15 -12.81 10.51
N GLU A 167 -0.92 -13.85 10.17
CA GLU A 167 -1.35 -14.91 11.08
C GLU A 167 -0.47 -16.13 10.85
N GLY A 168 0.37 -16.47 11.83
CA GLY A 168 1.37 -17.53 11.67
C GLY A 168 0.76 -18.92 11.48
N GLY A 169 1.26 -19.66 10.49
CA GLY A 169 1.01 -21.08 10.28
C GLY A 169 2.28 -21.92 10.47
N THR A 170 2.15 -23.25 10.50
CA THR A 170 3.28 -24.19 10.61
C THR A 170 3.69 -24.78 9.27
N SER A 171 2.91 -24.56 8.20
CA SER A 171 3.37 -24.89 6.85
C SER A 171 4.47 -23.94 6.42
N LEU A 172 5.50 -24.50 5.81
CA LEU A 172 6.65 -23.79 5.24
C LEU A 172 6.63 -23.80 3.71
N GLU A 173 5.65 -24.46 3.10
CA GLU A 173 5.60 -24.73 1.66
C GLU A 173 4.70 -23.74 0.91
N ALA A 174 3.71 -23.20 1.62
CA ALA A 174 2.73 -22.28 1.06
C ALA A 174 2.15 -21.34 2.13
N PHE A 175 1.52 -20.28 1.66
CA PHE A 175 0.73 -19.35 2.46
C PHE A 175 -0.51 -18.91 1.70
N VAL A 176 -1.47 -18.32 2.41
CA VAL A 176 -2.72 -17.81 1.83
C VAL A 176 -2.77 -16.31 2.02
N CYS A 177 -3.18 -15.58 0.97
CA CYS A 177 -3.55 -14.18 1.05
C CYS A 177 -5.06 -14.05 1.05
N CYS A 178 -5.62 -13.31 2.00
CA CYS A 178 -7.02 -12.89 2.01
C CYS A 178 -7.09 -11.38 1.79
N PHE A 179 -7.72 -10.95 0.70
CA PHE A 179 -7.80 -9.53 0.35
C PHE A 179 -9.15 -8.93 0.73
N GLN A 180 -9.12 -7.77 1.36
CA GLN A 180 -10.30 -7.00 1.75
C GLN A 180 -10.16 -5.56 1.27
N LEU A 181 -11.24 -5.00 0.73
CA LEU A 181 -11.31 -3.59 0.39
C LEU A 181 -11.94 -2.81 1.56
N SER A 182 -11.29 -1.73 1.97
CA SER A 182 -11.78 -0.86 3.04
C SER A 182 -12.39 0.42 2.47
N PRO A 183 -13.64 0.75 2.83
CA PRO A 183 -14.27 2.02 2.44
C PRO A 183 -13.63 3.20 3.18
N SER A 184 -13.03 2.98 4.35
CA SER A 184 -12.39 3.99 5.17
C SER A 184 -10.85 3.93 5.08
N PRO A 185 -10.16 5.06 5.29
CA PRO A 185 -8.71 5.09 5.41
C PRO A 185 -8.18 4.12 6.47
N LEU A 186 -7.15 3.37 6.11
CA LEU A 186 -6.49 2.39 6.97
C LEU A 186 -5.38 3.01 7.82
N ILE A 187 -4.79 4.11 7.33
CA ILE A 187 -3.67 4.80 7.97
C ILE A 187 -4.10 6.24 8.30
N TYR A 188 -4.45 6.45 9.57
CA TYR A 188 -4.90 7.73 10.11
C TYR A 188 -3.70 8.50 10.68
N ARG A 189 -2.80 8.97 9.80
CA ARG A 189 -1.74 9.99 10.01
C ARG A 189 -0.68 9.86 8.92
N LEU A 190 -0.75 10.74 7.92
CA LEU A 190 0.29 10.91 6.90
C LEU A 190 0.70 12.38 6.73
N GLN A 191 0.12 13.31 7.50
CA GLN A 191 0.66 14.66 7.59
C GLN A 191 1.61 14.71 8.79
N ALA A 192 2.91 14.68 8.49
CA ALA A 192 3.82 15.49 9.27
C ALA A 192 3.55 16.94 8.85
N GLU A 193 3.42 17.84 9.83
CA GLU A 193 3.53 19.28 9.63
C GLU A 193 4.80 19.53 8.77
N GLU A 194 4.66 20.08 7.57
CA GLU A 194 5.79 20.65 6.85
C GLU A 194 6.23 21.88 7.65
N THR A 195 7.12 21.72 8.62
CA THR A 195 7.84 22.88 9.15
C THR A 195 8.79 23.36 8.06
N ASP A 196 8.35 24.39 7.34
CA ASP A 196 9.16 25.28 6.50
C ASP A 196 10.27 25.92 7.36
N GLU A 197 11.30 25.17 7.73
CA GLU A 197 12.57 25.76 8.13
C GLU A 197 13.45 25.90 6.89
N TRP A 198 13.07 26.86 6.03
CA TRP A 198 13.98 27.36 5.02
C TRP A 198 15.16 28.02 5.74
N GLU A 199 16.32 27.38 5.69
CA GLU A 199 17.59 27.98 6.11
C GLU A 199 17.79 29.30 5.32
N ILE A 200 17.62 30.41 6.02
CA ILE A 200 17.97 31.75 5.57
C ILE A 200 19.49 31.77 5.41
N ILE A 201 19.98 31.64 4.18
CA ILE A 201 21.37 31.97 3.86
C ILE A 201 21.52 33.49 3.98
N PRO A 202 22.37 34.02 4.88
CA PRO A 202 22.66 35.45 4.88
C PRO A 202 23.53 35.78 3.65
N GLN A 203 22.97 36.47 2.67
CA GLN A 203 23.71 37.14 1.61
C GLN A 203 24.70 38.13 2.24
N LYS A 204 25.98 37.79 2.21
CA LYS A 204 27.07 38.66 2.65
C LYS A 204 27.34 39.69 1.55
N GLN A 205 26.70 40.84 1.65
CA GLN A 205 26.93 41.99 0.79
C GLN A 205 28.37 42.54 1.00
N PRO A 206 29.18 42.78 -0.03
CA PRO A 206 30.40 43.57 0.11
C PRO A 206 30.06 45.07 0.13
N PRO A 207 30.79 45.88 0.90
CA PRO A 207 30.44 47.27 1.16
C PRO A 207 30.63 48.16 -0.08
N SER A 208 29.69 49.10 -0.23
CA SER A 208 29.71 50.19 -1.18
C SER A 208 30.98 51.04 -1.03
N GLY A 209 31.82 51.01 -2.06
CA GLY A 209 32.95 51.93 -2.24
C GLY A 209 32.55 53.09 -3.15
N SER A 210 32.60 54.29 -2.59
CA SER A 210 32.43 55.62 -3.20
C SER A 210 33.14 55.82 -4.54
N GLY A 211 32.47 56.48 -5.50
CA GLY A 211 32.97 56.73 -6.85
C GLY A 211 33.96 57.88 -7.02
N LYS A 212 34.44 58.03 -8.28
CA LYS A 212 34.86 59.28 -8.95
C LYS A 212 34.93 59.04 -10.48
N GLN A 213 34.80 60.12 -11.23
CA GLN A 213 34.22 60.26 -12.57
C GLN A 213 35.28 60.51 -13.68
N ALA A 214 35.11 59.83 -14.84
CA ALA A 214 35.41 60.22 -16.25
C ALA A 214 36.85 60.61 -16.69
N PRO A 215 37.15 60.83 -18.00
CA PRO A 215 36.68 60.21 -19.27
C PRO A 215 37.84 59.87 -20.27
N GLY A 216 37.54 59.01 -21.26
CA GLY A 216 38.19 59.07 -22.60
C GLY A 216 39.16 57.93 -22.94
N HIS A 217 38.96 57.29 -24.09
CA HIS A 217 39.85 57.34 -25.28
C HIS A 217 39.54 56.17 -26.25
N LEU A 218 39.85 56.40 -27.52
CA LEU A 218 39.46 55.67 -28.74
C LEU A 218 40.26 54.36 -28.99
N GLY A 219 39.70 53.53 -29.89
CA GLY A 219 40.43 52.57 -30.74
C GLY A 219 40.53 51.14 -30.17
N PHE A 220 40.63 50.07 -30.94
CA PHE A 220 40.62 49.81 -32.38
C PHE A 220 40.44 48.27 -32.52
N LEU A 221 40.21 47.81 -33.75
CA LEU A 221 40.01 46.42 -34.17
C LEU A 221 41.10 45.45 -33.66
N ASP A 222 40.75 44.17 -33.46
CA ASP A 222 41.39 43.03 -34.15
C ASP A 222 40.84 41.66 -33.68
N SER A 223 40.36 40.86 -34.64
CA SER A 223 40.44 39.38 -34.65
C SER A 223 41.72 39.01 -35.42
N PRO A 224 42.43 37.88 -35.19
CA PRO A 224 41.91 36.49 -35.30
C PRO A 224 42.58 35.50 -34.30
N SER A 225 42.20 34.23 -34.09
CA SER A 225 42.43 33.09 -35.01
C SER A 225 42.03 31.76 -34.33
N GLN A 226 41.29 30.94 -35.09
CA GLN A 226 41.46 29.48 -35.28
C GLN A 226 40.96 28.41 -34.25
N PRO A 227 40.69 27.18 -34.76
CA PRO A 227 39.53 26.33 -34.41
C PRO A 227 39.91 24.98 -33.77
N ARG A 228 38.93 24.17 -33.30
CA ARG A 228 38.86 22.68 -33.42
C ARG A 228 37.69 22.04 -32.61
N PRO A 229 37.33 20.76 -32.82
CA PRO A 229 36.19 20.38 -33.66
C PRO A 229 35.14 19.52 -32.93
N GLY A 230 33.93 19.46 -33.50
CA GLY A 230 32.93 18.46 -33.14
C GLY A 230 33.19 17.10 -33.80
N GLY A 231 32.58 16.05 -33.25
CA GLY A 231 32.42 14.77 -33.93
C GLY A 231 32.40 13.55 -33.02
N ALA A 232 31.23 13.20 -32.49
CA ALA A 232 30.84 11.80 -32.29
C ALA A 232 30.57 11.17 -33.69
N PRO A 233 30.54 9.83 -33.90
CA PRO A 233 29.45 8.99 -33.38
C PRO A 233 29.75 7.47 -33.16
N GLU A 234 28.72 6.79 -32.65
CA GLU A 234 28.33 5.37 -32.87
C GLU A 234 29.24 4.20 -32.46
N ILE A 235 28.71 3.34 -31.58
CA ILE A 235 29.18 1.96 -31.39
C ILE A 235 28.02 1.04 -31.77
N GLN A 236 28.22 0.31 -32.88
CA GLN A 236 27.38 -0.80 -33.32
C GLN A 236 27.92 -2.16 -32.82
N LEU A 237 26.97 -3.09 -32.78
CA LEU A 237 26.94 -4.48 -32.34
C LEU A 237 27.95 -5.46 -33.01
N GLN A 238 28.13 -6.58 -32.30
CA GLN A 238 28.51 -7.96 -32.70
C GLN A 238 30.00 -8.39 -32.71
N ARG A 239 30.33 -9.37 -31.84
CA ARG A 239 30.84 -10.69 -32.27
C ARG A 239 30.69 -11.76 -31.17
N GLU A 240 30.11 -12.88 -31.56
CA GLU A 240 29.93 -14.15 -30.83
C GLU A 240 31.22 -15.01 -30.86
N PRO A 241 31.48 -15.90 -29.88
CA PRO A 241 32.51 -16.95 -29.97
C PRO A 241 31.92 -18.36 -30.23
N PRO A 242 32.69 -19.28 -30.85
CA PRO A 242 32.16 -20.45 -31.55
C PRO A 242 31.92 -21.68 -30.67
N ASP A 243 30.97 -22.50 -31.13
CA ASP A 243 30.70 -23.87 -30.69
C ASP A 243 31.94 -24.78 -30.80
N GLY A 244 32.24 -25.48 -29.71
CA GLY A 244 33.13 -26.63 -29.69
C GLY A 244 32.30 -27.92 -29.70
N ALA A 245 32.29 -28.61 -30.84
CA ALA A 245 31.78 -29.97 -30.94
C ALA A 245 32.81 -30.98 -30.42
N LEU A 246 32.46 -31.69 -29.36
CA LEU A 246 32.94 -33.03 -29.07
C LEU A 246 31.72 -33.92 -28.86
N CYS A 247 31.29 -34.57 -29.95
CA CYS A 247 30.73 -35.92 -30.07
C CYS A 247 30.14 -36.09 -31.47
#